data_AF-A0A7S3TQ85-F1
#
_entry.id   AF-A0A7S3TQ85-F1
#
_cell.length_a   1.000
_cell.length_b   1.000
_cell.length_c   1.000
_cell.angle_alpha   90.00
_cell.angle_beta   90.00
_cell.angle_gamma   90.00
#
_symmetry.space_group_name_H-M   'P 1'
#
loop_
_entity.id
_entity.type
_entity.pdbx_description
1 polymer ?
#
loop_
_entity_poly.entity_id
_entity_poly.type
_entity_poly.pdbx_seq_one_letter_code
_entity_poly.pdbx_strand_id
1 'polypeptide(L)'
;RVARLPIVIEDLTCSYPIRSHCGVCTTKEVFLQGRMAIEQGQLISLVGPRGGGKSTLLKVIGGAKLPCVDGSSGFFIPSHLRVLHISSEPMFFQGTLYENLTF
;
A
#
# COMPACT_ATOMS: atom_id res chain seq x y z
N ARG A 1 6.30 -25.37 -14.19
CA ARG A 1 7.19 -24.28 -13.73
C ARG A 1 6.32 -23.05 -13.53
N VAL A 2 6.26 -22.48 -12.32
CA VAL A 2 5.48 -21.26 -12.07
C VAL A 2 6.20 -20.08 -12.74
N ALA A 3 5.50 -19.29 -13.55
CA ALA A 3 6.06 -18.10 -14.15
C ALA A 3 6.34 -17.05 -13.06
N ARG A 4 7.53 -16.44 -13.09
CA ARG A 4 7.86 -15.31 -12.21
C ARG A 4 7.18 -14.05 -12.74
N LEU A 5 5.91 -13.89 -12.42
CA LEU A 5 5.15 -12.70 -12.78
C LEU A 5 5.49 -11.56 -11.80
N PRO A 6 5.76 -10.33 -12.29
CA PRO A 6 6.00 -9.17 -11.45
C PRO A 6 4.70 -8.64 -10.85
N ILE A 7 4.84 -7.85 -9.77
CA ILE A 7 3.77 -6.97 -9.30
C ILE A 7 3.79 -5.72 -10.19
N VAL A 8 2.65 -5.32 -10.75
CA VAL A 8 2.54 -4.16 -11.63
C VAL A 8 1.54 -3.17 -11.08
N ILE A 9 1.94 -1.90 -11.06
CA ILE A 9 1.14 -0.78 -10.59
C ILE A 9 1.27 0.34 -11.61
N GLU A 10 0.15 0.88 -12.05
CA GLU A 10 0.03 1.94 -13.03
C GLU A 10 -1.04 2.91 -12.55
N ASP A 11 -0.68 4.18 -12.42
CA ASP A 11 -1.54 5.30 -12.03
C ASP A 11 -2.49 5.00 -10.85
N LEU A 12 -2.13 5.49 -9.66
CA LEU A 12 -2.85 5.19 -8.43
C LEU A 12 -3.46 6.43 -7.81
N THR A 13 -4.80 6.40 -7.69
CA THR A 13 -5.57 7.40 -6.95
C THR A 13 -6.05 6.82 -5.62
N CYS A 14 -5.97 7.59 -4.54
CA CYS A 14 -6.46 7.20 -3.22
C CYS A 14 -7.08 8.39 -2.48
N SER A 15 -8.23 8.16 -1.85
CA SER A 15 -8.92 9.17 -1.04
C SER A 15 -8.89 8.85 0.46
N TYR A 16 -8.68 9.88 1.28
CA TYR A 16 -8.72 9.84 2.73
C TYR A 16 -9.75 10.84 3.27
N PRO A 17 -10.75 10.40 4.04
CA PRO A 17 -11.68 11.32 4.68
C PRO A 17 -10.99 12.04 5.85
N ILE A 18 -11.06 13.37 5.84
CA ILE A 18 -10.66 14.23 6.94
C ILE A 18 -11.92 14.66 7.67
N ARG A 19 -12.03 14.24 8.94
CA ARG A 19 -13.08 14.72 9.83
C ARG A 19 -12.70 16.10 10.32
N SER A 20 -13.44 17.13 9.91
CA SER A 20 -13.34 18.45 10.53
C SER A 20 -14.29 18.53 11.74
N HIS A 21 -13.89 19.31 12.75
CA HIS A 21 -14.69 19.52 13.97
C HIS A 21 -16.03 20.23 13.70
N CYS A 22 -16.19 20.85 12.52
CA CYS A 22 -17.38 21.59 12.09
C CYS A 22 -18.38 20.74 11.29
N GLY A 23 -18.22 19.40 11.25
CA GLY A 23 -19.15 18.50 10.55
C GLY A 23 -18.99 18.49 9.02
N VAL A 24 -18.02 19.23 8.48
CA VAL A 24 -17.67 19.19 7.05
C VAL A 24 -16.67 18.05 6.82
N CYS A 25 -17.03 17.09 5.96
CA CYS A 25 -16.12 16.01 5.57
C CYS A 25 -15.31 16.46 4.35
N THR A 26 -14.05 16.83 4.55
CA THR A 26 -13.13 17.12 3.44
C THR A 26 -12.41 15.84 3.05
N THR A 27 -12.26 15.56 1.76
CA THR A 27 -11.47 14.41 1.30
C THR A 27 -10.11 14.89 0.84
N LYS A 28 -9.05 14.25 1.35
CA LYS A 28 -7.69 14.43 0.81
C LYS A 28 -7.42 13.34 -0.20
N GLU A 29 -7.18 13.76 -1.43
CA GLU A 29 -6.78 12.87 -2.51
C GLU A 29 -5.27 12.79 -2.62
N VAL A 30 -4.79 11.59 -2.89
CA VAL A 30 -3.39 11.27 -3.16
C VAL A 30 -3.37 10.64 -4.54
N PHE A 31 -2.69 11.30 -5.46
CA PHE A 31 -2.54 10.86 -6.83
C PHE A 31 -1.07 10.56 -7.11
N LEU A 32 -0.80 9.34 -7.55
CA LEU A 32 0.53 8.85 -7.89
C LEU A 32 0.52 8.44 -9.35
N GLN A 33 1.14 9.24 -10.21
CA GLN A 33 1.26 8.95 -11.63
C GLN A 33 2.49 8.12 -11.94
N GLY A 34 2.36 7.28 -12.97
CA GLY A 34 3.44 6.48 -13.53
C GLY A 34 3.21 4.99 -13.35
N ARG A 35 4.15 4.22 -13.90
CA ARG A 35 4.12 2.77 -13.92
C ARG A 35 5.35 2.20 -13.23
N MET A 36 5.14 1.23 -12.36
CA MET A 36 6.18 0.48 -11.67
C MET A 36 5.92 -1.02 -11.82
N ALA A 37 6.96 -1.78 -12.12
CA ALA A 37 6.96 -3.24 -12.10
C ALA A 37 8.01 -3.72 -11.11
N ILE A 38 7.60 -4.57 -10.16
CA ILE A 38 8.46 -5.14 -9.13
C ILE A 38 8.68 -6.62 -9.47
N GLU A 39 9.92 -6.97 -9.83
CA GLU A 39 10.28 -8.34 -10.13
C GLU A 39 10.48 -9.16 -8.85
N GLN A 40 10.15 -10.45 -8.91
CA GLN A 40 10.36 -11.35 -7.77
C GLN A 40 11.85 -11.52 -7.46
N GLY A 41 12.21 -11.38 -6.19
CA GLY A 41 13.59 -11.46 -5.71
C GLY A 41 14.35 -10.14 -5.70
N GLN A 42 13.70 -9.02 -6.02
CA GLN A 42 14.28 -7.69 -5.88
C GLN A 42 14.03 -7.09 -4.50
N LEU A 43 15.03 -6.36 -4.00
CA LEU A 43 14.88 -5.44 -2.88
C LEU A 43 14.77 -4.02 -3.44
N ILE A 44 13.63 -3.38 -3.24
CA ILE A 44 13.34 -2.04 -3.76
C ILE A 44 13.14 -1.07 -2.60
N SER A 45 13.70 0.13 -2.73
CA SER A 45 13.49 1.24 -1.80
C SER A 45 12.66 2.33 -2.46
N LEU A 46 11.66 2.83 -1.74
CA LEU A 46 10.80 3.93 -2.17
C LEU A 46 11.22 5.23 -1.47
N VAL A 47 11.76 6.17 -2.24
CA VAL A 47 12.27 7.47 -1.74
C VAL A 47 11.46 8.65 -2.27
N GLY A 48 11.45 9.75 -1.54
CA GLY A 48 10.74 10.98 -1.93
C GLY A 48 10.35 11.86 -0.73
N PRO A 49 9.77 13.05 -0.98
CA PRO A 49 9.43 14.01 0.08
C PRO A 49 8.33 13.51 1.02
N ARG A 50 8.25 14.10 2.22
CA ARG A 50 7.15 13.84 3.16
C ARG A 50 5.82 14.23 2.50
N GLY A 51 4.81 13.36 2.59
CA GLY A 51 3.51 13.60 1.97
C GLY A 51 3.39 13.16 0.50
N GLY A 52 4.46 12.71 -0.15
CA GLY A 52 4.43 12.21 -1.53
C GLY A 52 3.78 10.82 -1.72
N GLY A 53 2.84 10.41 -0.86
CA GLY A 53 2.06 9.18 -1.04
C GLY A 53 2.80 7.85 -0.86
N LYS A 54 4.05 7.83 -0.42
CA LYS A 54 4.84 6.58 -0.22
C LYS A 54 4.13 5.53 0.66
N SER A 55 3.69 5.94 1.85
CA SER A 55 2.95 5.06 2.75
C SER A 55 1.59 4.65 2.18
N THR A 56 0.99 5.49 1.33
CA THR A 56 -0.25 5.16 0.61
C THR A 56 0.00 4.07 -0.41
N LEU A 57 1.08 4.17 -1.20
CA LEU A 57 1.49 3.14 -2.15
C LEU A 57 1.72 1.80 -1.45
N LEU A 58 2.47 1.78 -0.35
CA LEU A 58 2.72 0.56 0.43
C LEU A 58 1.43 -0.04 1.01
N LYS A 59 0.50 0.80 1.50
CA LYS A 59 -0.81 0.35 1.98
C LYS A 59 -1.65 -0.29 0.87
N VAL A 60 -1.57 0.25 -0.35
CA VAL A 60 -2.31 -0.31 -1.50
C VAL A 60 -1.72 -1.64 -1.96
N ILE A 61 -0.39 -1.72 -2.11
CA ILE A 61 0.30 -2.98 -2.41
C ILE A 61 -0.03 -4.03 -1.36
N GLY A 62 -0.03 -3.63 -0.09
CA GLY A 62 -0.36 -4.45 1.06
C GLY A 62 -1.82 -4.86 1.21
N GLY A 63 -2.71 -4.38 0.35
CA GLY A 63 -4.16 -4.60 0.47
C GLY A 63 -4.81 -3.91 1.69
N ALA A 64 -4.06 -3.12 2.47
CA ALA A 64 -4.57 -2.37 3.62
C ALA A 64 -5.41 -1.15 3.20
N LYS A 65 -5.31 -0.71 1.95
CA LYS A 65 -6.13 0.34 1.35
C LYS A 65 -6.44 -0.05 -0.09
N LEU A 66 -7.69 0.13 -0.51
CA LEU A 66 -8.07 -0.04 -1.91
C LEU A 66 -7.90 1.30 -2.65
N PRO A 67 -7.35 1.28 -3.88
CA PRO A 67 -7.29 2.46 -4.73
C PRO A 67 -8.70 2.87 -5.20
N CYS A 68 -8.85 4.12 -5.61
CA CYS A 68 -10.03 4.56 -6.32
C CYS A 68 -10.08 3.90 -7.71
N VAL A 69 -11.27 3.50 -8.13
CA VAL A 69 -11.48 2.87 -9.43
C VAL A 69 -11.75 3.99 -10.43
N ASP A 70 -10.67 4.45 -11.06
CA ASP A 70 -10.70 5.38 -12.16
C ASP A 70 -10.24 4.53 -13.36
N GLY A 71 -10.94 4.52 -14.50
CA GLY A 71 -10.69 3.56 -15.60
C GLY A 71 -9.28 3.55 -16.20
N SER A 72 -8.38 4.41 -15.72
CA SER A 72 -6.95 4.49 -16.05
C SER A 72 -6.03 3.77 -15.05
N SER A 73 -6.50 3.29 -13.90
CA SER A 73 -5.64 2.65 -12.89
C SER A 73 -5.44 1.15 -13.19
N GLY A 74 -4.18 0.73 -13.20
CA GLY A 74 -3.77 -0.67 -13.41
C GLY A 74 -3.11 -1.23 -12.15
N PHE A 75 -3.70 -2.26 -11.55
CA PHE A 75 -3.12 -2.92 -10.38
C PHE A 75 -3.14 -4.44 -10.54
N PHE A 76 -1.96 -5.07 -10.51
CA PHE A 76 -1.80 -6.50 -10.70
C PHE A 76 -0.84 -7.09 -9.66
N ILE A 77 -1.37 -7.97 -8.81
CA ILE A 77 -0.61 -8.83 -7.91
C ILE A 77 -0.86 -10.29 -8.35
N PRO A 78 0.17 -11.06 -8.71
CA PRO A 78 0.02 -12.48 -9.02
C PRO A 78 -0.59 -13.26 -7.85
N SER A 79 -1.57 -14.13 -8.12
CA SER A 79 -2.35 -14.84 -7.10
C SER A 79 -1.53 -15.79 -6.21
N HIS A 80 -0.37 -16.24 -6.67
CA HIS A 80 0.52 -17.11 -5.90
C HIS A 80 1.45 -16.34 -4.95
N LEU A 81 1.49 -15.00 -5.04
CA LEU A 81 2.29 -14.18 -4.13
C LEU A 81 1.52 -13.87 -2.86
N ARG A 82 2.16 -14.10 -1.72
CA ARG A 82 1.68 -13.63 -0.41
C ARG A 82 2.29 -12.25 -0.16
N VAL A 83 1.45 -11.27 0.14
CA VAL A 83 1.88 -9.94 0.51
C VAL A 83 1.73 -9.76 2.01
N LEU A 84 2.83 -9.46 2.69
CA LEU A 84 2.84 -9.07 4.10
C LEU A 84 3.16 -7.57 4.18
N HIS A 85 2.20 -6.79 4.66
CA HIS A 85 2.37 -5.36 4.87
C HIS A 85 2.55 -5.06 6.35
N ILE A 86 3.62 -4.34 6.67
CA ILE A 86 3.96 -3.92 8.03
C ILE A 86 3.69 -2.42 8.15
N SER A 87 2.91 -2.02 9.15
CA SER A 87 2.59 -0.62 9.42
C SER A 87 3.81 0.15 9.96
N SER A 88 3.81 1.48 9.77
CA SER A 88 4.81 2.36 10.37
C SER A 88 4.73 2.43 11.90
N GLU A 89 3.53 2.18 12.44
CA GLU A 89 3.27 2.09 13.88
C GLU A 89 3.05 0.60 14.20
N PRO A 90 3.97 -0.06 14.91
CA PRO A 90 3.82 -1.47 15.24
C PRO A 90 2.69 -1.65 16.25
N MET A 91 1.93 -2.74 16.10
CA MET A 91 0.93 -3.15 17.07
C MET A 91 1.46 -4.34 17.85
N PHE A 92 1.39 -4.25 19.18
CA PHE A 92 1.69 -5.35 20.08
C PHE A 92 0.39 -5.84 20.72
N PHE A 93 0.25 -7.16 20.79
CA PHE A 93 -0.78 -7.82 21.56
C PHE A 93 -0.39 -7.90 23.04
N GLN A 94 -1.39 -8.00 23.91
CA GLN A 94 -1.16 -8.28 25.33
C GLN A 94 -0.59 -9.70 25.47
N GLY A 95 0.68 -9.81 25.86
CA GLY A 95 1.39 -11.08 25.93
C GLY A 95 2.90 -10.89 26.03
N THR A 96 3.64 -11.97 25.98
CA THR A 96 5.11 -11.93 25.94
C THR A 96 5.62 -11.46 24.58
N LEU A 97 6.88 -11.03 24.51
CA LEU A 97 7.52 -10.75 23.22
C LEU A 97 7.58 -12.00 22.32
N TYR A 98 7.77 -13.17 22.92
CA TYR A 98 7.78 -14.43 22.16
C TYR A 98 6.44 -14.70 21.48
N GLU A 99 5.33 -14.47 22.20
CA GLU A 99 3.98 -14.59 21.63
C GLU A 99 3.74 -13.59 20.50
N ASN A 100 4.22 -12.35 20.64
CA ASN A 100 4.08 -11.33 19.59
C ASN A 100 4.91 -11.63 18.33
N LEU A 101 6.04 -12.32 18.46
CA LEU A 101 6.93 -12.66 17.33
C LEU A 101 6.56 -13.96 16.61
N THR A 102 5.77 -14.83 17.25
CA THR A 102 5.39 -16.15 16.72
C THR A 102 3.97 -16.20 16.17
N PHE A 103 3.23 -15.10 16.30
CA PHE A 103 1.90 -14.89 15.71
C PHE A 103 1.95 -14.37 14.27
#